data_AF-A0A4T1ZQ20-F1
#
_entry.id   AF-A0A4T1ZQ20-F1
#
_cell.length_a   1.000
_cell.length_b   1.000
_cell.length_c   1.000
_cell.angle_alpha   90.00
_cell.angle_beta   90.00
_cell.angle_gamma   90.00
#
_symmetry.space_group_name_H-M   'P 1'
#
loop_
_entity.id
_entity.type
_entity.pdbx_description
1 polymer ?
#
loop_
_entity_poly.entity_id
_entity_poly.type
_entity_poly.pdbx_seq_one_letter_code
_entity_poly.pdbx_strand_id
1 'polypeptide(L)'
;MEVFFNILAALGGASVVLTGLFAYIGNSRLESYKAQLQAANEKAKSMLESSVHVSKSQFDKEFAIYHQIWACLIKLRARTLSLRPMLDHVDPNESEEERVNKRLMAFGETFYIFRDVMEENRPFYSISVYESLQKIFHLCHEESIEYQYKEDGWNIEYWNKAKVNHEIITSEIEACCELIRTRISSMSVAA
;
A
#
# COMPACT_ATOMS: atom_id res chain seq x y z
N MET A 1 -6.87 -26.54 86.84
CA MET A 1 -6.12 -27.13 85.71
C MET A 1 -7.02 -27.31 84.48
N GLU A 2 -8.22 -27.87 84.60
CA GLU A 2 -9.14 -28.09 83.45
C GLU A 2 -9.59 -26.81 82.72
N VAL A 3 -9.91 -25.73 83.44
CA VAL A 3 -10.37 -24.46 82.82
C VAL A 3 -9.29 -23.84 81.91
N PHE A 4 -8.01 -23.98 82.28
CA PHE A 4 -6.89 -23.47 81.50
C PHE A 4 -6.68 -24.27 80.20
N PHE A 5 -6.80 -25.60 80.26
CA PHE A 5 -6.74 -26.47 79.08
C PHE A 5 -7.89 -26.23 78.10
N ASN A 6 -9.10 -25.96 78.59
CA ASN A 6 -10.25 -25.65 77.74
C ASN A 6 -10.11 -24.30 77.02
N ILE A 7 -9.56 -23.28 77.69
CA ILE A 7 -9.25 -21.98 77.06
C ILE A 7 -8.14 -22.14 76.02
N LEU A 8 -7.10 -22.93 76.31
CA LEU A 8 -6.00 -23.20 75.39
C LEU A 8 -6.48 -23.97 74.14
N ALA A 9 -7.37 -24.95 74.31
CA ALA A 9 -7.96 -25.72 73.23
C ALA A 9 -8.92 -24.87 72.37
N ALA A 10 -9.70 -23.97 72.98
CA ALA A 10 -10.57 -23.05 72.26
C ALA A 10 -9.77 -22.02 71.44
N LEU A 11 -8.68 -21.47 72.00
CA LEU A 11 -7.78 -20.55 71.29
C LEU A 11 -6.98 -21.24 70.18
N GLY A 12 -6.55 -22.48 70.41
CA GLY A 12 -5.88 -23.32 69.40
C GLY A 12 -6.82 -23.73 68.25
N GLY A 13 -8.07 -24.07 68.55
CA GLY A 13 -9.08 -24.38 67.53
C GLY A 13 -9.47 -23.17 66.69
N ALA A 14 -9.65 -22.01 67.32
CA ALA A 14 -9.98 -20.76 66.64
C ALA A 14 -8.89 -20.31 65.66
N SER A 15 -7.60 -20.47 66.01
CA SER A 15 -6.49 -20.09 65.14
C SER A 15 -6.38 -20.98 63.90
N VAL A 16 -6.61 -22.29 64.02
CA VAL A 16 -6.64 -23.23 62.89
C VAL A 16 -7.77 -22.90 61.91
N VAL A 17 -8.97 -22.60 62.43
CA VAL A 17 -10.13 -22.21 61.60
C VAL A 17 -9.89 -20.89 60.88
N LEU A 18 -9.35 -19.87 61.57
CA LEU A 18 -9.00 -18.59 60.96
C LEU A 18 -7.95 -18.76 59.85
N THR A 19 -6.91 -19.56 60.09
CA THR A 19 -5.85 -19.82 59.10
C THR A 19 -6.40 -20.54 57.88
N GLY A 20 -7.28 -21.53 58.06
CA GLY A 20 -7.96 -22.22 56.97
C GLY A 20 -8.88 -21.31 56.17
N LEU A 21 -9.61 -20.41 56.83
CA LEU A 21 -10.48 -19.42 56.18
C LEU A 21 -9.66 -18.42 55.36
N PHE A 22 -8.57 -17.88 55.90
CA PHE A 22 -7.65 -16.99 55.17
C PHE A 22 -6.99 -17.70 53.99
N ALA A 23 -6.57 -18.96 54.15
CA ALA A 23 -6.01 -19.76 53.06
C ALA A 23 -7.05 -20.01 51.95
N TYR A 24 -8.30 -20.33 52.31
CA TYR A 24 -9.38 -20.55 51.34
C TYR A 24 -9.75 -19.27 50.57
N ILE A 25 -9.93 -18.14 51.29
CA ILE A 25 -10.23 -16.85 50.66
C ILE A 25 -9.05 -16.38 49.80
N GLY A 26 -7.82 -16.55 50.28
CA GLY A 26 -6.60 -16.24 49.55
C GLY A 26 -6.50 -17.05 48.25
N ASN A 27 -6.69 -18.37 48.33
CA ASN A 27 -6.61 -19.25 47.17
C ASN A 27 -7.72 -18.95 46.15
N SER A 28 -8.96 -18.71 46.59
CA SER A 28 -10.08 -18.34 45.71
C SER A 28 -9.84 -17.01 44.97
N ARG A 29 -9.28 -16.00 45.65
CA ARG A 29 -8.89 -14.74 45.00
C ARG A 29 -7.71 -14.92 44.04
N LEU A 30 -6.76 -15.78 44.39
CA LEU A 30 -5.58 -16.04 43.57
C LEU A 30 -5.94 -16.79 42.28
N GLU A 31 -6.86 -17.75 42.36
CA GLU A 31 -7.49 -18.42 41.21
C GLU A 31 -8.23 -17.41 40.32
N SER A 32 -9.03 -16.51 40.89
CA SER A 32 -9.76 -15.50 40.11
C SER A 32 -8.82 -14.48 39.46
N TYR A 33 -7.73 -14.08 40.12
CA TYR A 33 -6.68 -13.25 39.51
C TYR A 33 -5.95 -13.97 38.39
N LYS A 34 -5.61 -15.26 38.55
CA LYS A 34 -5.01 -16.07 37.48
C LYS A 34 -5.95 -16.18 36.28
N ALA A 35 -7.24 -16.44 36.51
CA ALA A 35 -8.24 -16.51 35.46
C ALA A 35 -8.40 -15.18 34.72
N GLN A 36 -8.43 -14.05 35.45
CA GLN A 36 -8.47 -12.72 34.84
C GLN A 36 -7.21 -12.41 34.05
N LEU A 37 -6.03 -12.76 34.57
CA LEU A 37 -4.75 -12.56 33.89
C LEU A 37 -4.67 -13.40 32.61
N GLN A 38 -5.15 -14.65 32.66
CA GLN A 38 -5.21 -15.52 31.50
C GLN A 38 -6.20 -15.00 30.45
N ALA A 39 -7.39 -14.57 30.86
CA ALA A 39 -8.36 -13.96 29.96
C ALA A 39 -7.84 -12.66 29.32
N ALA A 40 -7.11 -11.84 30.09
CA ALA A 40 -6.48 -10.63 29.58
C ALA A 40 -5.35 -10.94 28.58
N ASN A 41 -4.52 -11.94 28.85
CA ASN A 41 -3.49 -12.41 27.93
C ASN A 41 -4.08 -12.99 26.64
N GLU A 42 -5.12 -13.82 26.74
CA GLU A 42 -5.82 -14.38 25.57
C GLU A 42 -6.46 -13.27 24.73
N LYS A 43 -7.07 -12.27 25.38
CA LYS A 43 -7.63 -11.09 24.70
C LYS A 43 -6.54 -10.27 24.00
N ALA A 44 -5.43 -9.99 24.68
CA ALA A 44 -4.31 -9.26 24.10
C ALA A 44 -3.71 -10.01 22.90
N LYS A 45 -3.55 -11.34 23.03
CA LYS A 45 -3.08 -12.21 21.94
C LYS A 45 -4.04 -12.20 20.75
N SER A 46 -5.34 -12.32 20.99
CA SER A 46 -6.36 -12.25 19.92
C SER A 46 -6.40 -10.89 19.22
N MET A 47 -6.26 -9.79 19.98
CA MET A 47 -6.15 -8.45 19.42
C MET A 47 -4.88 -8.28 18.57
N LEU A 48 -3.76 -8.85 19.01
CA LEU A 48 -2.52 -8.84 18.25
C LEU A 48 -2.65 -9.65 16.96
N GLU A 49 -3.16 -10.88 17.04
CA GLU A 49 -3.35 -11.76 15.89
C GLU A 49 -4.30 -11.14 14.85
N SER A 50 -5.40 -10.54 15.29
CA SER A 50 -6.33 -9.82 14.39
C SER A 50 -5.70 -8.58 13.77
N SER A 51 -4.95 -7.79 14.53
CA SER A 51 -4.21 -6.62 14.02
C SER A 51 -3.17 -7.02 12.96
N VAL A 52 -2.41 -8.08 13.22
CA VAL A 52 -1.43 -8.64 12.28
C VAL A 52 -2.12 -9.14 11.02
N HIS A 53 -3.26 -9.83 11.15
CA HIS A 53 -4.02 -10.31 10.00
C HIS A 53 -4.55 -9.17 9.12
N VAL A 54 -5.12 -8.11 9.72
CA VAL A 54 -5.60 -6.94 8.98
C VAL A 54 -4.44 -6.23 8.27
N SER A 55 -3.31 -6.04 8.95
CA SER A 55 -2.12 -5.39 8.38
C SER A 55 -1.55 -6.18 7.21
N LYS A 56 -1.49 -7.51 7.31
CA LYS A 56 -1.06 -8.38 6.21
C LYS A 56 -2.02 -8.32 5.02
N SER A 57 -3.33 -8.41 5.27
CA SER A 57 -4.35 -8.34 4.21
C SER A 57 -4.29 -7.00 3.46
N GLN A 58 -4.09 -5.90 4.19
CA GLN A 58 -3.87 -4.58 3.60
C GLN A 58 -2.60 -4.53 2.75
N PHE A 59 -1.48 -5.04 3.28
CA PHE A 59 -0.21 -5.11 2.55
C PHE A 59 -0.36 -5.90 1.24
N ASP A 60 -0.93 -7.11 1.29
CA ASP A 60 -1.09 -7.96 0.11
C ASP A 60 -1.96 -7.25 -0.95
N LYS A 61 -3.01 -6.54 -0.53
CA LYS A 61 -3.88 -5.78 -1.41
C LYS A 61 -3.18 -4.57 -2.05
N GLU A 62 -2.53 -3.73 -1.25
CA GLU A 62 -1.80 -2.56 -1.75
C GLU A 62 -0.63 -2.99 -2.67
N PHE A 63 0.12 -4.03 -2.30
CA PHE A 63 1.22 -4.55 -3.11
C PHE A 63 0.73 -5.03 -4.49
N ALA A 64 -0.38 -5.76 -4.54
CA ALA A 64 -0.97 -6.20 -5.81
C ALA A 64 -1.38 -5.02 -6.70
N ILE A 65 -1.98 -3.99 -6.10
CA ILE A 65 -2.38 -2.75 -6.80
C ILE A 65 -1.15 -2.01 -7.33
N TYR A 66 -0.09 -1.90 -6.51
CA TYR A 66 1.15 -1.26 -6.92
C TYR A 66 1.87 -2.01 -8.04
N HIS A 67 1.86 -3.34 -7.99
CA HIS A 67 2.38 -4.17 -9.07
C HIS A 67 1.62 -3.95 -10.39
N GLN A 68 0.28 -3.90 -10.32
CA GLN A 68 -0.57 -3.70 -11.49
C GLN A 68 -0.37 -2.31 -12.12
N ILE A 69 -0.41 -1.24 -11.33
CA ILE A 69 -0.24 0.12 -11.86
C ILE A 69 1.16 0.34 -12.43
N TRP A 70 2.19 -0.25 -11.82
CA TRP A 70 3.55 -0.20 -12.35
C TRP A 70 3.66 -0.85 -13.73
N ALA A 71 3.04 -2.02 -13.92
CA ALA A 71 3.00 -2.67 -15.23
C ALA A 71 2.28 -1.81 -16.28
N CYS A 72 1.22 -1.10 -15.90
CA CYS A 72 0.54 -0.13 -16.77
C CYS A 72 1.46 1.06 -17.11
N LEU A 73 2.15 1.64 -16.12
CA LEU A 73 3.07 2.77 -16.32
C LEU A 73 4.19 2.45 -17.32
N ILE A 74 4.80 1.27 -17.24
CA ILE A 74 5.87 0.89 -18.17
C ILE A 74 5.34 0.81 -19.62
N LYS A 75 4.14 0.26 -19.80
CA LYS A 75 3.48 0.20 -21.11
C LYS A 75 3.12 1.58 -21.62
N LEU A 76 2.54 2.42 -20.76
CA LEU A 76 2.20 3.80 -21.07
C LEU A 76 3.45 4.57 -21.51
N ARG A 77 4.54 4.51 -20.73
CA ARG A 77 5.84 5.11 -21.09
C ARG A 77 6.27 4.70 -22.50
N ALA A 78 6.29 3.39 -22.77
CA ALA A 78 6.72 2.90 -24.08
C ALA A 78 5.84 3.45 -25.22
N ARG A 79 4.52 3.53 -25.02
CA ARG A 79 3.61 4.07 -26.03
C ARG A 79 3.71 5.58 -26.18
N THR A 80 3.82 6.33 -25.09
CA THR A 80 4.02 7.78 -25.11
C THR A 80 5.30 8.15 -25.86
N LEU A 81 6.43 7.51 -25.54
CA LEU A 81 7.70 7.78 -26.22
C LEU A 81 7.70 7.31 -27.69
N SER A 82 6.79 6.40 -28.07
CA SER A 82 6.62 5.95 -29.45
C SER A 82 5.80 6.89 -30.33
N LEU A 83 5.15 7.90 -29.75
CA LEU A 83 4.47 8.94 -30.52
C LEU A 83 5.50 9.70 -31.37
N ARG A 84 6.59 10.15 -30.74
CA ARG A 84 7.72 10.89 -31.35
C ARG A 84 9.05 10.13 -31.20
N PRO A 85 9.26 9.03 -31.94
CA PRO A 85 10.46 8.23 -31.82
C PRO A 85 11.70 9.01 -32.31
N MET A 86 12.80 8.94 -31.57
CA MET A 86 14.08 9.55 -31.97
C MET A 86 14.71 8.88 -33.19
N LEU A 87 14.40 7.59 -33.39
CA LEU A 87 14.76 6.82 -34.57
C LEU A 87 13.51 6.08 -35.03
N ASP A 88 13.02 6.44 -36.21
CA ASP A 88 11.76 5.93 -36.75
C ASP A 88 12.00 4.96 -37.90
N HIS A 89 11.25 3.86 -37.92
CA HIS A 89 11.18 2.97 -39.06
C HIS A 89 9.84 3.19 -39.76
N VAL A 90 9.91 3.70 -40.98
CA VAL A 90 8.75 4.10 -41.77
C VAL A 90 8.55 3.11 -42.90
N ASP A 91 7.37 2.48 -42.95
CA ASP A 91 6.95 1.72 -44.12
C ASP A 91 6.71 2.68 -45.29
N PRO A 92 7.39 2.51 -46.44
CA PRO A 92 7.18 3.35 -47.61
C PRO A 92 5.74 3.33 -48.15
N ASN A 93 4.95 2.31 -47.83
CA ASN A 93 3.57 2.16 -48.28
C ASN A 93 2.54 2.79 -47.32
N GLU A 94 2.96 3.27 -46.15
CA GLU A 94 2.08 3.83 -45.13
C GLU A 94 2.02 5.36 -45.21
N SER A 95 0.80 5.90 -45.29
CA SER A 95 0.60 7.35 -45.23
C SER A 95 0.91 7.91 -43.84
N GLU A 96 1.30 9.18 -43.77
CA GLU A 96 1.56 9.86 -42.50
C GLU A 96 0.34 9.84 -41.57
N GLU A 97 -0.86 10.01 -42.12
CA GLU A 97 -2.12 9.99 -41.37
C GLU A 97 -2.39 8.61 -40.75
N GLU A 98 -2.22 7.53 -41.53
CA GLU A 98 -2.37 6.16 -41.02
C GLU A 98 -1.38 5.88 -39.89
N ARG A 99 -0.14 6.36 -40.02
CA ARG A 99 0.91 6.18 -39.00
C ARG A 99 0.58 6.90 -37.70
N VAL A 100 0.16 8.17 -37.82
CA VAL A 100 -0.26 8.99 -36.67
C VAL A 100 -1.44 8.33 -35.96
N ASN A 101 -2.47 7.91 -36.72
CA ASN A 101 -3.63 7.24 -36.17
C ASN A 101 -3.27 5.93 -35.47
N LYS A 102 -2.41 5.08 -36.06
CA LYS A 102 -1.96 3.84 -35.42
C LYS A 102 -1.24 4.10 -34.10
N ARG A 103 -0.38 5.12 -34.04
CA ARG A 103 0.35 5.49 -32.82
C ARG A 103 -0.59 6.03 -31.74
N LEU A 104 -1.49 6.94 -32.11
CA LEU A 104 -2.49 7.49 -31.20
C LEU A 104 -3.46 6.42 -30.67
N MET A 105 -3.89 5.47 -31.51
CA MET A 105 -4.70 4.34 -31.06
C MET A 105 -3.95 3.47 -30.05
N ALA A 106 -2.71 3.08 -30.36
CA ALA A 106 -1.90 2.26 -29.47
C ALA A 106 -1.59 2.98 -28.13
N PHE A 107 -1.39 4.29 -28.16
CA PHE A 107 -1.29 5.12 -26.97
C PHE A 107 -2.60 5.14 -26.19
N GLY A 108 -3.72 5.49 -26.84
CA GLY A 108 -5.04 5.63 -26.22
C GLY A 108 -5.48 4.37 -25.49
N GLU A 109 -5.28 3.20 -26.08
CA GLU A 109 -5.54 1.90 -25.42
C GLU A 109 -4.80 1.79 -24.08
N THR A 110 -3.48 2.06 -24.07
CA THR A 110 -2.68 1.98 -22.84
C THR A 110 -3.01 3.09 -21.85
N PHE A 111 -3.36 4.27 -22.34
CA PHE A 111 -3.69 5.44 -21.54
C PHE A 111 -4.99 5.24 -20.77
N TYR A 112 -6.04 4.72 -21.42
CA TYR A 112 -7.30 4.42 -20.75
C TYR A 112 -7.16 3.28 -19.74
N ILE A 113 -6.42 2.22 -20.07
CA ILE A 113 -6.13 1.14 -19.11
C ILE A 113 -5.41 1.70 -17.86
N PHE A 114 -4.40 2.55 -18.06
CA PHE A 114 -3.71 3.19 -16.95
C PHE A 114 -4.64 4.06 -16.09
N ARG A 115 -5.46 4.91 -16.74
CA ARG A 115 -6.47 5.76 -16.07
C ARG A 115 -7.41 4.92 -15.22
N ASP A 116 -7.96 3.85 -15.79
CA ASP A 116 -8.97 3.04 -15.12
C ASP A 116 -8.37 2.36 -13.90
N VAL A 117 -7.18 1.75 -14.02
CA VAL A 117 -6.47 1.16 -12.87
C VAL A 117 -6.17 2.22 -11.79
N MET A 118 -5.75 3.43 -12.19
CA MET A 118 -5.44 4.52 -11.27
C MET A 118 -6.69 5.02 -10.52
N GLU A 119 -7.81 5.22 -11.20
CA GLU A 119 -9.02 5.75 -10.56
C GLU A 119 -9.78 4.68 -9.77
N GLU A 120 -9.89 3.45 -10.28
CA GLU A 120 -10.55 2.34 -9.59
C GLU A 120 -9.86 1.98 -8.27
N ASN A 121 -8.54 2.13 -8.20
CA ASN A 121 -7.75 1.81 -7.02
C ASN A 121 -7.35 3.04 -6.20
N ARG A 122 -7.90 4.22 -6.50
CA ARG A 122 -7.59 5.49 -5.82
C ARG A 122 -7.56 5.42 -4.29
N PRO A 123 -8.51 4.74 -3.60
CA PRO A 123 -8.49 4.67 -2.13
C PRO A 123 -7.28 3.93 -1.52
N PHE A 124 -6.58 3.12 -2.32
CA PHE A 124 -5.47 2.29 -1.85
C PHE A 124 -4.10 2.94 -2.07
N TYR A 125 -4.03 4.02 -2.86
CA TYR A 125 -2.79 4.74 -3.06
C TYR A 125 -2.52 5.67 -1.88
N SER A 126 -1.26 5.72 -1.43
CA SER A 126 -0.80 6.88 -0.67
C SER A 126 -0.97 8.15 -1.50
N ILE A 127 -1.28 9.26 -0.81
CA ILE A 127 -1.51 10.57 -1.44
C ILE A 127 -0.36 10.94 -2.38
N SER A 128 0.88 10.79 -1.91
CA SER A 128 2.08 11.07 -2.70
C SER A 128 2.19 10.26 -3.99
N VAL A 129 1.84 8.96 -3.95
CA VAL A 129 1.87 8.12 -5.15
C VAL A 129 0.76 8.54 -6.10
N TYR A 130 -0.45 8.78 -5.60
CA TYR A 130 -1.57 9.20 -6.43
C TYR A 130 -1.30 10.54 -7.15
N GLU A 131 -0.76 11.52 -6.44
CA GLU A 131 -0.37 12.81 -7.03
C GLU A 131 0.70 12.64 -8.12
N SER A 132 1.68 11.78 -7.89
CA SER A 132 2.71 11.44 -8.89
C SER A 132 2.10 10.76 -10.13
N LEU A 133 1.17 9.81 -9.93
CA LEU A 133 0.45 9.16 -11.03
C LEU A 133 -0.39 10.17 -11.85
N GLN A 134 -1.08 11.09 -11.19
CA GLN A 134 -1.84 12.15 -11.86
C GLN A 134 -0.95 13.10 -12.66
N LYS A 135 0.23 13.42 -12.15
CA LYS A 135 1.21 14.24 -12.88
C LYS A 135 1.67 13.53 -14.15
N ILE A 136 2.03 12.25 -14.05
CA ILE A 136 2.41 11.43 -15.22
C ILE A 136 1.26 11.33 -16.22
N PHE A 137 0.02 11.17 -15.73
CA PHE A 137 -1.19 11.16 -16.57
C PHE A 137 -1.28 12.44 -17.41
N HIS A 138 -1.14 13.61 -16.79
CA HIS A 138 -1.22 14.89 -17.47
C HIS A 138 -0.12 15.04 -18.53
N LEU A 139 1.13 14.75 -18.16
CA LEU A 139 2.27 14.84 -19.08
C LEU A 139 2.10 13.95 -20.32
N CYS A 140 1.65 12.70 -20.12
CA CYS A 140 1.40 11.79 -21.25
C CYS A 140 0.23 12.25 -22.12
N HIS A 141 -0.80 12.84 -21.52
CA HIS A 141 -1.95 13.37 -22.24
C HIS A 141 -1.56 14.59 -23.09
N GLU A 142 -0.84 15.55 -22.51
CA GLU A 142 -0.31 16.72 -23.20
C GLU A 142 0.56 16.31 -24.39
N GLU A 143 1.46 15.34 -24.19
CA GLU A 143 2.29 14.77 -25.26
C GLU A 143 1.45 14.23 -26.43
N SER A 144 0.34 13.54 -26.14
CA SER A 144 -0.55 13.01 -27.16
C SER A 144 -1.31 14.10 -27.94
N ILE A 145 -1.72 15.16 -27.26
CA ILE A 145 -2.38 16.32 -27.86
C ILE A 145 -1.41 17.02 -28.80
N GLU A 146 -0.19 17.31 -28.33
CA GLU A 146 0.85 17.95 -29.15
C GLU A 146 1.18 17.11 -30.39
N TYR A 147 1.26 15.79 -30.23
CA TYR A 147 1.49 14.87 -31.34
C TYR A 147 0.34 14.88 -32.35
N GLN A 148 -0.91 14.91 -31.89
CA GLN A 148 -2.10 14.90 -32.74
C GLN A 148 -2.24 16.19 -33.56
N TYR A 149 -2.10 17.36 -32.92
CA TYR A 149 -2.36 18.64 -33.56
C TYR A 149 -1.16 19.24 -34.29
N LYS A 150 0.07 18.82 -33.95
CA LYS A 150 1.31 19.25 -34.63
C LYS A 150 1.39 20.77 -34.79
N GLU A 151 1.09 21.53 -33.74
CA GLU A 151 0.89 23.00 -33.81
C GLU A 151 2.03 23.75 -34.52
N ASP A 152 3.26 23.24 -34.43
CA ASP A 152 4.47 23.86 -35.01
C ASP A 152 5.04 23.15 -36.26
N GLY A 153 4.39 22.08 -36.72
CA GLY A 153 4.93 21.19 -37.77
C GLY A 153 6.18 20.40 -37.33
N TRP A 154 6.80 19.67 -38.27
CA TRP A 154 7.98 18.83 -38.00
C TRP A 154 9.30 19.62 -37.96
N ASN A 155 9.35 20.69 -37.16
CA ASN A 155 10.51 21.58 -37.07
C ASN A 155 11.50 21.16 -35.95
N ILE A 156 12.66 21.82 -35.88
CA ILE A 156 13.69 21.52 -34.87
C ILE A 156 13.17 21.75 -33.44
N GLU A 157 12.35 22.77 -33.23
CA GLU A 157 11.77 23.10 -31.92
C GLU A 157 10.82 22.01 -31.43
N TYR A 158 9.98 21.47 -32.31
CA TYR A 158 9.11 20.34 -32.05
C TYR A 158 9.88 19.11 -31.57
N TRP A 159 11.00 18.78 -32.23
CA TRP A 159 11.84 17.63 -31.85
C TRP A 159 12.65 17.89 -30.57
N ASN A 160 13.09 19.12 -30.34
CA ASN A 160 13.72 19.50 -29.08
C ASN A 160 12.73 19.39 -27.91
N LYS A 161 11.50 19.85 -28.10
CA LYS A 161 10.42 19.71 -27.13
C LYS A 161 10.09 18.24 -26.85
N ALA A 162 10.02 17.41 -27.89
CA ALA A 162 9.87 15.95 -27.75
C ALA A 162 10.95 15.34 -26.86
N LYS A 163 12.22 15.71 -27.08
CA LYS A 163 13.34 15.23 -26.27
C LYS A 163 13.20 15.65 -24.80
N VAL A 164 12.88 16.92 -24.54
CA VAL A 164 12.67 17.43 -23.18
C VAL A 164 11.50 16.71 -22.50
N ASN A 165 10.38 16.54 -23.19
CA ASN A 165 9.22 15.83 -22.67
C ASN A 165 9.54 14.36 -22.37
N HIS A 166 10.31 13.69 -23.22
CA HIS A 166 10.78 12.32 -22.98
C HIS A 166 11.60 12.20 -21.69
N GLU A 167 12.51 13.14 -21.45
CA GLU A 167 13.34 13.20 -20.23
C GLU A 167 12.47 13.46 -18.99
N ILE A 168 11.55 14.43 -19.06
CA ILE A 168 10.62 14.76 -17.98
C ILE A 168 9.75 13.55 -17.64
N ILE A 169 9.03 12.99 -18.61
CA ILE A 169 8.14 11.83 -18.40
C ILE A 169 8.91 10.66 -17.80
N THR A 170 10.12 10.38 -18.29
CA THR A 170 10.93 9.30 -17.76
C THR A 170 11.33 9.56 -16.31
N SER A 171 11.79 10.77 -15.99
CA SER A 171 12.20 11.13 -14.63
C SER A 171 11.03 11.10 -13.63
N GLU A 172 9.84 11.52 -14.03
CA GLU A 172 8.64 11.47 -13.19
C GLU A 172 8.19 10.03 -12.92
N ILE A 173 8.30 9.14 -13.90
CA ILE A 173 8.02 7.71 -13.72
C ILE A 173 9.03 7.06 -12.77
N GLU A 174 10.31 7.43 -12.85
CA GLU A 174 11.34 6.96 -11.92
C GLU A 174 11.09 7.50 -10.50
N ALA A 175 10.73 8.76 -10.35
CA ALA A 175 10.34 9.34 -9.06
C ALA A 175 9.12 8.62 -8.46
N CYS A 176 8.12 8.28 -9.29
CA CYS A 176 6.96 7.49 -8.87
C CYS A 176 7.36 6.10 -8.35
N CYS A 177 8.34 5.45 -9.00
CA CYS A 177 8.89 4.17 -8.55
C CYS A 177 9.45 4.25 -7.11
N GLU A 178 10.20 5.32 -6.81
CA GLU A 178 10.76 5.53 -5.48
C GLU A 178 9.68 5.81 -4.43
N LEU A 179 8.60 6.52 -4.79
CA LEU A 179 7.46 6.72 -3.91
C LEU A 179 6.74 5.40 -3.60
N ILE A 180 6.54 4.55 -4.60
CA ILE A 180 5.97 3.20 -4.43
C ILE A 180 6.86 2.35 -3.53
N ARG A 181 8.18 2.32 -3.76
CA ARG A 181 9.15 1.59 -2.93
C ARG A 181 9.13 2.06 -1.48
N THR A 182 9.09 3.37 -1.27
CA THR A 182 9.01 3.98 0.06
C THR A 182 7.73 3.56 0.77
N ARG A 183 6.58 3.58 0.07
CA ARG A 183 5.31 3.14 0.63
C ARG A 183 5.33 1.67 1.03
N ILE A 184 5.75 0.78 0.13
CA ILE A 184 5.85 -0.67 0.40
C ILE A 184 6.77 -0.93 1.61
N SER A 185 7.92 -0.26 1.67
CA SER A 185 8.88 -0.40 2.78
C SER A 185 8.33 0.11 4.11
N SER A 186 7.50 1.16 4.09
CA SER A 186 6.86 1.68 5.31
C SER A 186 5.82 0.71 5.90
N MET A 187 5.26 -0.17 5.07
CA MET A 187 4.25 -1.15 5.49
C MET A 187 4.85 -2.46 6.01
N SER A 188 6.12 -2.74 5.71
CA SER A 188 6.77 -4.01 6.07
C SER A 188 7.18 -4.11 7.54
N VAL A 189 6.56 -3.37 8.46
CA VAL A 189 6.92 -3.34 9.88
C VAL A 189 5.83 -3.97 10.74
N ALA A 190 5.99 -5.27 11.02
CA ALA A 190 5.78 -5.93 12.31
C ALA A 190 5.98 -7.44 12.11
N ALA A 191 7.25 -7.88 12.12
CA ALA A 191 7.62 -9.26 12.41
C ALA A 191 8.08 -9.35 13.87
#